data_AF-A0A3C2B3I9-F1
#
_entry.id   AF-A0A3C2B3I9-F1
#
_cell.length_a   1.000
_cell.length_b   1.000
_cell.length_c   1.000
_cell.angle_alpha   90.00
_cell.angle_beta   90.00
_cell.angle_gamma   90.00
#
_symmetry.space_group_name_H-M   'P 1'
#
loop_
_entity.id
_entity.type
_entity.pdbx_description
1 polymer ?
#
loop_
_entity_poly.entity_id
_entity_poly.type
_entity_poly.pdbx_seq_one_letter_code
_entity_poly.pdbx_strand_id
1 'polypeptide(L)' 'MTSKGPKKKITGFLVDFDTPGCEVVHGYNCVSNRGYHNMIINFDDCRVPVRNILGEEHRGFDAANEWLGSTR' A
#
# COMPACT_ATOMS: atom_id res chain seq x y z
N MET A 1 -4.24 13.75 20.46
CA MET A 1 -5.17 14.32 19.46
C MET A 1 -4.36 15.20 18.51
N THR A 2 -4.74 15.28 17.24
CA THR A 2 -4.20 16.31 16.33
C THR A 2 -5.10 17.54 16.38
N SER A 3 -4.64 18.67 15.86
CA SER A 3 -5.48 19.87 15.67
C SER A 3 -6.72 19.61 14.80
N LYS A 4 -6.76 18.48 14.08
CA LYS A 4 -7.87 18.04 13.21
C LYS A 4 -8.64 16.83 13.77
N GLY A 5 -8.49 16.51 15.06
CA GLY A 5 -9.19 15.40 15.72
C GLY A 5 -8.34 14.15 15.96
N PRO A 6 -8.98 12.98 16.23
CA PRO A 6 -8.30 11.71 16.44
C PRO A 6 -7.35 11.39 15.28
N LYS A 7 -6.14 10.95 15.60
CA LYS A 7 -5.14 10.60 14.57
C LYS A 7 -5.64 9.36 13.83
N LYS A 8 -5.80 9.45 12.51
CA LYS A 8 -6.03 8.28 11.66
C LYS A 8 -4.84 7.33 11.81
N LYS A 9 -5.14 6.04 12.01
CA LYS A 9 -4.15 4.99 12.14
C LYS A 9 -4.01 4.27 10.79
N ILE A 10 -2.81 3.76 10.50
CA ILE A 10 -2.50 3.08 9.23
C ILE A 10 -2.28 1.59 9.54
N THR A 11 -2.89 0.71 8.77
CA THR A 11 -2.68 -0.74 8.83
C THR A 11 -2.12 -1.20 7.48
N GLY A 12 -1.09 -2.04 7.49
CA GLY A 12 -0.56 -2.66 6.27
C GLY A 12 -1.29 -3.96 5.95
N PHE A 13 -1.45 -4.27 4.67
CA PHE A 13 -2.11 -5.49 4.20
C PHE A 13 -1.32 -6.15 3.08
N LEU A 14 -1.38 -7.48 3.02
CA LEU A 14 -0.99 -8.28 1.87
C LEU A 14 -2.21 -8.49 0.98
N VAL A 15 -2.17 -8.00 -0.25
CA VAL A 15 -3.28 -8.09 -1.21
C VAL A 15 -2.78 -8.75 -2.48
N ASP A 16 -3.40 -9.87 -2.86
CA ASP A 16 -3.09 -10.59 -4.09
C ASP A 16 -3.68 -9.83 -5.29
N PHE A 17 -2.99 -9.85 -6.45
CA PHE A 17 -3.45 -9.11 -7.63
C PHE A 17 -4.74 -9.63 -8.24
N ASP A 18 -5.13 -10.87 -7.93
CA ASP A 18 -6.40 -11.46 -8.34
C ASP A 18 -7.52 -11.26 -7.30
N THR A 19 -7.26 -10.51 -6.21
CA THR A 19 -8.30 -10.16 -5.24
C THR A 19 -9.41 -9.38 -5.95
N PRO A 20 -10.69 -9.79 -5.85
CA PRO A 20 -11.80 -9.04 -6.43
C PRO A 20 -11.78 -7.58 -5.97
N GLY A 21 -11.80 -6.64 -6.93
CA GLY A 21 -11.65 -5.21 -6.66
C GLY A 21 -10.21 -4.69 -6.71
N CYS A 22 -9.21 -5.54 -6.95
CA CYS A 22 -7.84 -5.15 -7.27
C CYS A 22 -7.65 -5.13 -8.78
N GLU A 23 -7.17 -4.02 -9.34
CA GLU A 23 -6.86 -3.91 -10.77
C GLU A 23 -5.45 -3.35 -10.95
N VAL A 24 -4.64 -4.01 -11.78
CA VAL A 24 -3.33 -3.53 -12.19
C VAL A 24 -3.43 -2.95 -13.60
N VAL A 25 -3.24 -1.64 -13.74
CA VAL A 25 -3.29 -0.95 -15.02
C VAL A 25 -1.94 -0.36 -15.39
N HIS A 26 -1.73 -0.14 -16.69
CA HIS A 26 -0.52 0.54 -17.17
C HIS A 26 -0.40 1.93 -16.54
N GLY A 27 0.77 2.19 -15.98
CA GLY A 27 1.13 3.47 -15.42
C GLY A 27 1.61 4.46 -16.48
N TYR A 28 2.21 5.55 -16.01
CA TYR A 28 2.66 6.62 -16.90
C TYR A 28 3.98 6.26 -17.60
N ASN A 29 4.19 6.88 -18.76
CA ASN A 29 5.44 6.73 -19.50
C ASN A 29 6.58 7.46 -18.78
N CYS A 30 7.59 6.71 -18.31
CA CYS A 30 8.79 7.28 -17.73
C CYS A 30 9.63 8.01 -18.79
N VAL A 31 10.00 9.27 -18.51
CA VAL A 31 10.80 10.12 -19.41
C VAL A 31 12.25 9.62 -19.56
N SER A 32 12.86 9.12 -18.49
CA SER A 32 14.27 8.70 -18.45
C SER A 32 14.43 7.21 -18.71
N ASN A 33 13.83 6.37 -17.87
CA ASN A 33 14.01 4.93 -17.93
C ASN A 33 12.82 4.22 -18.60
N ARG A 34 12.87 4.17 -19.95
CA ARG A 34 11.81 3.58 -20.78
C ARG A 34 11.65 2.06 -20.59
N GLY A 35 12.62 1.39 -19.97
CA GLY A 35 12.54 -0.04 -19.66
C GLY A 35 11.76 -0.35 -18.37
N TYR A 36 11.38 0.67 -17.59
CA TYR A 36 10.59 0.45 -16.37
C TYR A 36 9.11 0.30 -16.69
N HIS A 37 8.56 -0.84 -16.30
CA HIS A 37 7.12 -1.05 -16.23
C HIS A 37 6.58 -0.31 -15.01
N ASN A 38 6.12 0.92 -15.23
CA ASN A 38 5.29 1.61 -14.25
C ASN A 38 3.86 1.09 -14.34
N MET A 39 3.28 0.73 -13.20
CA MET A 39 1.90 0.28 -13.09
C MET A 39 1.18 1.09 -12.02
N ILE A 40 -0.13 1.25 -12.17
CA ILE A 40 -1.03 1.78 -11.15
C ILE A 40 -1.84 0.60 -10.61
N ILE A 41 -1.98 0.51 -9.29
CA ILE A 41 -2.80 -0.51 -8.64
C ILE A 41 -4.02 0.20 -8.05
N ASN A 42 -5.19 -0.11 -8.59
CA ASN A 42 -6.48 0.40 -8.11
C ASN A 42 -7.10 -0.61 -7.14
N PHE A 43 -7.70 -0.09 -6.06
CA PHE A 43 -8.49 -0.87 -5.12
C PHE A 43 -9.91 -0.29 -5.07
N ASP A 44 -10.89 -0.99 -5.63
CA ASP A 44 -12.31 -0.65 -5.64
C ASP A 44 -13.14 -1.75 -4.97
N ASP A 45 -13.76 -1.44 -3.84
CA ASP A 45 -14.42 -2.39 -2.92
C ASP A 45 -13.65 -3.70 -2.65
N CYS A 46 -12.32 -3.63 -2.64
CA CYS A 46 -11.45 -4.78 -2.44
C CYS A 46 -11.62 -5.37 -1.02
N ARG A 47 -12.04 -6.64 -0.93
CA ARG A 47 -12.29 -7.34 0.34
C ARG A 47 -11.05 -8.11 0.78
N VAL A 48 -10.34 -7.58 1.76
CA VAL A 48 -9.12 -8.19 2.30
C VAL A 48 -9.42 -8.87 3.66
N PRO A 49 -9.13 -10.18 3.83
CA PRO A 49 -9.30 -10.86 5.10
C PRO A 49 -8.42 -10.27 6.22
N VAL A 50 -8.91 -10.27 7.46
CA VAL A 50 -8.15 -9.77 8.64
C VAL A 50 -6.81 -10.49 8.81
N ARG A 51 -6.74 -11.78 8.48
CA ARG A 51 -5.49 -12.57 8.53
C ARG A 51 -4.38 -12.06 7.60
N ASN A 52 -4.73 -11.21 6.62
CA ASN A 52 -3.78 -10.62 5.67
C ASN A 52 -3.21 -9.29 6.18
N ILE A 53 -3.51 -8.87 7.42
CA ILE A 53 -2.81 -7.75 8.05
C ILE A 53 -1.31 -8.09 8.13
N LEU A 54 -0.48 -7.19 7.61
CA LEU A 54 0.96 -7.28 7.72
C LEU A 54 1.39 -6.74 9.09
N GLY A 55 1.74 -7.65 9.99
CA GLY A 55 2.08 -7.32 11.38
C GLY A 55 0.82 -7.11 12.23
N GLU A 56 0.69 -5.93 12.83
CA GLU A 56 -0.40 -5.60 13.74
C GLU A 56 -1.31 -4.49 13.19
N GLU A 57 -2.59 -4.56 13.54
CA GLU A 57 -3.54 -3.51 13.23
C GLU A 57 -3.02 -2.16 13.76
N HIS A 58 -3.11 -1.12 12.93
CA HIS A 58 -2.68 0.25 13.23
C HIS A 58 -1.16 0.51 13.31
N ARG A 59 -0.33 -0.50 13.04
CA ARG A 59 1.14 -0.41 13.07
C ARG A 59 1.76 -0.33 11.68
N GLY A 60 0.97 -0.06 10.63
CA GLY A 60 1.44 -0.02 9.24
C GLY A 60 2.49 1.04 8.95
N PHE A 61 2.47 2.17 9.68
CA PHE A 61 3.52 3.19 9.54
C PHE A 61 4.85 2.75 10.16
N ASP A 62 4.80 1.95 11.24
CA ASP A 62 6.00 1.43 11.89
C ASP A 62 6.67 0.39 10.98
N ALA A 63 5.88 -0.53 10.41
CA ALA A 63 6.35 -1.50 9.42
C ALA A 63 6.98 -0.80 8.19
N ALA A 64 6.34 0.25 7.66
CA ALA A 64 6.91 1.01 6.54
C ALA A 64 8.27 1.65 6.89
N ASN A 65 8.42 2.22 8.10
CA ASN A 65 9.67 2.85 8.53
C ASN A 65 10.79 1.85 8.78
N GLU A 66 10.50 0.65 9.28
CA GLU A 66 11.50 -0.39 9.45
C GLU A 66 12.12 -0.78 8.09
N TRP A 67 11.28 -0.97 7.06
CA TRP A 67 11.71 -1.42 5.74
C TRP A 67 12.30 -0.29 4.88
N LEU A 68 11.74 0.92 4.95
CA LEU A 68 12.25 2.08 4.18
C LEU A 68 13.41 2.78 4.88
N GLY A 69 13.50 2.65 6.20
CA GLY A 69 14.59 3.20 7.00
C GLY A 69 15.87 2.38 6.92
N SER A 70 15.76 1.05 6.73
CA SER A 70 16.93 0.16 6.61
C SER A 70 17.75 0.34 5.33
N THR A 71 17.24 1.09 4.35
CA THR A 71 17.84 1.27 3.02
C THR A 71 18.47 2.66 2.85
N ARG A 72 18.73 3.39 3.95
CA ARG A 72 19.47 4.66 3.97
C ARG A 72 20.89 4.49 4.47
#